data_AF-A0A925BQU0-F1
#
_entry.id   AF-A0A925BQU0-F1
#
_cell.length_a   1.000
_cell.length_b   1.000
_cell.length_c   1.000
_cell.angle_alpha   90.00
_cell.angle_beta   90.00
_cell.angle_gamma   90.00
#
_symmetry.space_group_name_H-M   'P 1'
#
loop_
_entity.id
_entity.type
_entity.pdbx_description
1 polymer ?
#
loop_
_entity_poly.entity_id
_entity_poly.type
_entity_poly.pdbx_seq_one_letter_code
_entity_poly.pdbx_strand_id
1 'polypeptide(L)'
;MIAPKPGTFSSEVDLQMIVGNQTLSVSKIGPERLTLEQPTFLPPCEAEVVLTVDGQTSRWTVRLPDGASAESRQVKTEQVAFYG
;
A
#
# COMPACT_ATOMS: atom_id res chain seq x y z
N MET A 1 26.69 36.55 3.05
CA MET A 1 26.45 35.40 2.16
C MET A 1 25.67 34.37 2.95
N ILE A 2 24.40 34.14 2.62
CA ILE A 2 23.54 33.13 3.27
C ILE A 2 23.55 31.89 2.38
N ALA A 3 24.00 30.75 2.92
CA ALA A 3 23.97 29.48 2.22
C ALA A 3 22.51 29.04 1.96
N PRO A 4 22.18 28.48 0.78
CA PRO A 4 20.87 27.91 0.55
C PRO A 4 20.67 26.69 1.44
N LYS A 5 19.58 26.67 2.23
CA LYS A 5 19.12 25.45 2.94
C LYS A 5 18.83 24.37 1.89
N PRO A 6 19.26 23.12 2.07
CA PRO A 6 18.78 22.03 1.24
C PRO A 6 17.27 21.95 1.41
N GLY A 7 16.53 22.14 0.32
CA GLY A 7 15.08 22.04 0.30
C GLY A 7 14.67 20.66 0.80
N THR A 8 13.82 20.62 1.83
CA THR A 8 13.17 19.39 2.25
C THR A 8 12.26 18.98 1.10
N PHE A 9 12.68 18.01 0.28
CA PHE A 9 11.79 17.32 -0.65
C PHE A 9 10.83 16.51 0.22
N SER A 10 9.74 17.14 0.66
CA SER A 10 8.66 16.47 1.39
C SER A 10 7.79 15.81 0.34
N SER A 11 8.10 14.56 -0.03
CA SER A 11 7.20 13.80 -0.88
C SER A 11 5.96 13.41 -0.10
N GLU A 12 4.79 13.82 -0.58
CA GLU A 12 3.52 13.34 -0.02
C GLU A 12 3.29 11.92 -0.52
N VAL A 13 3.27 10.95 0.40
CA VAL A 13 3.06 9.54 0.10
C VAL A 13 1.74 9.11 0.71
N ASP A 14 0.78 8.75 -0.14
CA ASP A 14 -0.47 8.11 0.25
C ASP A 14 -0.48 6.67 -0.28
N LEU A 15 -0.79 5.72 0.59
CA LEU A 15 -0.79 4.30 0.25
C LEU A 15 -2.08 3.68 0.75
N GLN A 16 -2.82 3.12 -0.20
CA GLN A 16 -4.15 2.57 0.01
C GLN A 16 -4.26 1.21 -0.65
N MET A 17 -5.10 0.35 -0.08
CA MET A 17 -5.44 -0.95 -0.64
C MET A 17 -6.96 -1.01 -0.81
N ILE A 18 -7.40 -1.32 -2.01
CA ILE A 18 -8.81 -1.44 -2.37
C ILE A 18 -9.13 -2.93 -2.49
N VAL A 19 -10.11 -3.39 -1.71
CA VAL A 19 -10.59 -4.78 -1.70
C VAL A 19 -12.08 -4.75 -1.99
N GLY A 20 -12.47 -5.03 -3.24
CA GLY A 20 -13.85 -4.87 -3.69
C GLY A 20 -14.34 -3.44 -3.50
N ASN A 21 -15.26 -3.21 -2.56
CA ASN A 21 -15.83 -1.90 -2.24
C ASN A 21 -15.28 -1.31 -0.92
N GLN A 22 -14.19 -1.86 -0.39
CA GLN A 22 -13.53 -1.39 0.82
C GLN A 22 -12.18 -0.77 0.49
N THR A 23 -11.90 0.43 1.01
CA THR A 23 -10.58 1.06 0.93
C THR A 23 -9.93 1.02 2.32
N LEU A 24 -8.73 0.47 2.37
CA LEU A 24 -7.95 0.26 3.59
C LEU A 24 -6.68 1.09 3.50
N SER A 25 -6.40 1.87 4.56
CA SER A 25 -5.15 2.62 4.65
C SER A 25 -3.98 1.69 4.95
N VAL A 26 -2.88 1.89 4.24
CA VAL A 26 -1.70 1.05 4.33
C VAL A 26 -0.55 1.87 4.89
N SER A 27 0.02 1.40 5.98
CA SER A 27 1.17 2.04 6.64
C SER A 27 2.49 1.76 5.91
N LYS A 28 2.63 0.56 5.33
CA LYS A 28 3.87 0.11 4.70
C LYS A 28 3.60 -0.93 3.63
N ILE A 29 4.37 -0.86 2.55
CA ILE A 29 4.43 -1.90 1.53
C ILE A 29 5.80 -2.55 1.49
N GLY A 30 5.81 -3.86 1.29
CA GLY A 30 6.98 -4.67 0.99
C GLY A 30 6.71 -5.56 -0.23
N PRO A 31 7.72 -6.29 -0.70
CA PRO A 31 7.63 -7.08 -1.93
C PRO A 31 6.61 -8.23 -1.86
N GLU A 32 6.46 -8.85 -0.68
CA GLU A 32 5.56 -10.00 -0.47
C GLU A 32 4.58 -9.79 0.70
N ARG A 33 4.64 -8.62 1.32
CA ARG A 33 3.88 -8.30 2.53
C ARG A 33 3.50 -6.85 2.56
N LEU A 34 2.33 -6.57 3.11
CA LEU A 34 1.78 -5.25 3.30
C LEU A 34 1.36 -5.08 4.77
N THR A 35 1.53 -3.89 5.31
CA THR A 35 1.12 -3.57 6.69
C THR A 35 -0.01 -2.55 6.65
N LEU A 36 -1.19 -2.95 7.11
CA LEU A 36 -2.34 -2.07 7.24
C LEU A 36 -2.20 -1.13 8.45
N GLU A 37 -2.76 0.07 8.35
CA GLU A 37 -2.88 0.99 9.48
C GLU A 37 -3.72 0.37 10.61
N GLN A 38 -4.82 -0.28 10.23
CA GLN A 38 -5.72 -0.98 11.13
C GLN A 38 -5.81 -2.46 10.74
N PRO A 39 -5.71 -3.38 11.70
CA PRO A 39 -5.89 -4.80 11.41
C PRO A 39 -7.36 -5.05 11.02
N THR A 40 -7.57 -5.91 10.03
CA THR A 40 -8.90 -6.24 9.53
C THR A 40 -8.95 -7.69 9.12
N PHE A 41 -10.13 -8.29 9.19
CA PHE A 41 -10.36 -9.62 8.68
C PHE A 41 -10.79 -9.56 7.22
N LEU A 42 -10.04 -10.24 6.34
CA LEU A 42 -10.39 -10.44 4.94
C LEU A 42 -10.16 -11.90 4.57
N PRO A 43 -11.07 -12.54 3.82
CA PRO A 43 -10.79 -13.84 3.24
C PRO A 43 -9.70 -13.72 2.16
N PRO A 44 -9.14 -14.86 1.70
CA PRO A 44 -8.29 -14.88 0.52
C PRO A 44 -8.96 -14.21 -0.68
N CYS A 45 -8.38 -13.13 -1.17
CA CYS A 45 -9.01 -12.27 -2.19
C CYS A 45 -7.99 -11.54 -3.05
N GLU A 46 -8.45 -11.00 -4.17
CA GLU A 46 -7.72 -10.04 -4.99
C GLU A 46 -7.97 -8.62 -4.48
N ALA A 47 -6.92 -7.81 -4.50
CA ALA A 47 -6.95 -6.41 -4.09
C ALA A 47 -6.14 -5.55 -5.05
N GLU A 48 -6.38 -4.25 -5.03
CA GLU A 48 -5.58 -3.26 -5.76
C GLU A 48 -4.84 -2.36 -4.79
N VAL A 49 -3.53 -2.29 -4.92
CA VAL A 49 -2.72 -1.31 -4.18
C VAL A 49 -2.65 -0.04 -5.00
N VAL A 50 -2.89 1.08 -4.34
CA VAL A 50 -2.80 2.44 -4.87
C VAL A 50 -1.72 3.17 -4.09
N LEU A 51 -0.62 3.52 -4.76
CA LEU A 51 0.45 4.34 -4.22
C LEU A 51 0.43 5.68 -4.93
N THR A 52 0.21 6.76 -4.19
CA THR A 52 0.31 8.12 -4.70
C THR A 52 1.55 8.77 -4.11
N VAL A 53 2.47 9.23 -4.96
CA VAL A 53 3.68 9.96 -4.55
C VAL A 53 3.67 11.31 -5.26
N ASP A 54 3.65 12.40 -4.50
CA ASP A 54 3.63 13.77 -5.05
C ASP A 54 2.52 13.98 -6.09
N GLY A 55 1.34 13.39 -5.83
CA GLY A 55 0.19 13.41 -6.74
C GLY A 55 0.25 12.43 -7.91
N GLN A 56 1.36 11.72 -8.11
CA GLN A 56 1.48 10.68 -9.13
C GLN A 56 1.00 9.33 -8.58
N THR A 57 -0.12 8.83 -9.11
CA THR A 57 -0.73 7.58 -8.66
C THR A 57 -0.26 6.38 -9.50
N SER A 58 0.30 5.38 -8.83
CA SER A 58 0.58 4.05 -9.35
C SER A 58 -0.42 3.06 -8.77
N ARG A 59 -1.00 2.19 -9.59
CA ARG A 59 -1.94 1.17 -9.14
C ARG A 59 -1.55 -0.20 -9.68
N TRP A 60 -1.67 -1.23 -8.85
CA TRP A 60 -1.43 -2.60 -9.27
C TRP A 60 -2.26 -3.61 -8.48
N THR A 61 -2.58 -4.71 -9.14
CA THR A 61 -3.31 -5.81 -8.52
C THR A 61 -2.36 -6.69 -7.70
N VAL A 62 -2.80 -7.03 -6.50
CA VAL A 62 -2.15 -7.98 -5.60
C VAL A 62 -3.14 -9.05 -5.19
N ARG A 63 -2.65 -10.26 -4.94
CA ARG A 63 -3.43 -11.34 -4.34
C ARG A 63 -3.08 -11.46 -2.88
N LEU A 64 -4.09 -11.65 -2.03
CA LEU A 64 -3.94 -11.97 -0.63
C LEU A 64 -4.26 -13.46 -0.48
N PRO A 65 -3.29 -14.38 -0.65
CA PRO A 65 -3.56 -15.83 -0.61
C PRO A 65 -4.06 -16.30 0.75
N ASP A 66 -3.59 -15.66 1.83
CA ASP A 66 -3.98 -15.97 3.22
C ASP A 66 -5.07 -14.99 3.73
N GLY A 67 -5.45 -14.00 2.93
CA GLY A 67 -6.30 -12.91 3.39
C GLY A 67 -5.62 -11.98 4.41
N ALA A 68 -6.42 -11.31 5.24
CA ALA A 68 -5.96 -10.48 6.35
C ALA A 68 -6.60 -10.97 7.66
N SER A 69 -5.88 -10.85 8.77
CA SER A 69 -6.38 -11.20 10.10
C SER A 69 -6.67 -9.96 10.92
N ALA A 70 -7.79 -9.96 11.65
CA ALA A 70 -8.11 -8.88 12.59
C ALA A 70 -7.13 -8.77 13.78
N GLU A 71 -6.27 -9.78 13.97
CA GLU A 71 -5.24 -9.81 15.01
C GLU A 71 -3.86 -9.36 14.52
N SER A 72 -3.66 -9.25 13.20
CA SER A 72 -2.39 -8.90 12.59
C SER A 72 -2.54 -7.81 11.54
N ARG A 73 -1.74 -6.75 11.65
CA ARG A 73 -1.65 -5.71 10.62
C ARG A 73 -0.89 -6.16 9.39
N GLN A 74 -0.09 -7.22 9.50
CA GLN A 74 0.66 -7.77 8.37
C GLN A 74 -0.22 -8.71 7.55
N VAL A 75 -0.22 -8.45 6.26
CA VAL A 75 -0.96 -9.17 5.24
C VAL A 75 0.05 -9.70 4.23
N LYS A 76 -0.03 -10.99 3.90
CA LYS A 76 0.79 -11.54 2.82
C LYS A 76 0.16 -11.15 1.50
N THR A 77 0.97 -10.60 0.61
CA THR A 77 0.51 -10.14 -0.71
C THR A 77 1.42 -10.70 -1.79
N GLU A 78 0.83 -11.24 -2.83
CA GLU A 78 1.54 -11.69 -4.03
C GLU A 78 1.24 -10.68 -5.14
N GLN A 79 2.27 -9.98 -5.62
CA GLN A 79 2.09 -9.05 -6.71
C GLN A 79 1.75 -9.82 -7.98
N VAL A 80 0.58 -9.53 -8.56
CA VAL A 80 0.23 -10.05 -9.87
C VAL A 80 0.96 -9.15 -10.86
N ALA A 81 2.00 -9.69 -11.50
CA ALA A 81 3.01 -8.96 -12.27
C ALA A 81 2.48 -7.69 -12.98
N PHE A 82 3.18 -6.56 -12.80
CA PHE A 82 3.01 -5.38 -13.65
C PHE A 82 3.31 -5.78 -15.09
N TYR A 83 2.28 -5.89 -15.92
CA TYR A 83 2.47 -5.82 -17.37
C TYR A 83 2.68 -4.34 -17.71
N GLY A 84 3.95 -3.92 -17.67
CA GLY A 84 4.43 -2.71 -18.32
C GLY A 84 4.86 -3.01 -19.74
#